data_AF-C3XIS7-F1
#
_entry.id   AF-C3XIS7-F1
#
_cell.length_a   1.000
_cell.length_b   1.000
_cell.length_c   1.000
_cell.angle_alpha   90.00
_cell.angle_beta   90.00
_cell.angle_gamma   90.00
#
_symmetry.space_group_name_H-M   'P 1'
#
loop_
_entity.id
_entity.type
_entity.pdbx_description
1 polymer ?
#
loop_
_entity_poly.entity_id
_entity_poly.type
_entity_poly.pdbx_seq_one_letter_code
_entity_poly.pdbx_strand_id
1 'polypeptide(L)'
;MSNKQQIQKLRDNAELAMAAYGYFHFIGKKFKDKKDEQGNLLTITHTGILDLTYKGCKVKDTGLIFDDELKGDFAPLQAQRFFSRYDLLIHQPNTESGFSATLFKDTKADSKDSEYTLAIRGTEFKLEQIKDIINDYYIGTNNSDMNRVIEQYFDMLLFYEETLKPLLQEKGIAKINVIGHSLGGYLAQLFALSYPSIINEVYTYNTSLESRSVA
;
A
#
# COMPACT_ATOMS: atom_id res chain seq x y z
N MET A 1 -15.69 -7.04 21.47
CA MET A 1 -14.22 -7.08 21.28
C MET A 1 -13.58 -6.51 22.54
N SER A 2 -12.59 -7.18 23.12
CA SER A 2 -11.86 -6.67 24.30
C SER A 2 -10.87 -5.56 23.91
N ASN A 3 -10.44 -4.73 24.86
CA ASN A 3 -9.42 -3.71 24.64
C ASN A 3 -8.13 -4.30 24.04
N LYS A 4 -7.73 -5.49 24.51
CA LYS A 4 -6.56 -6.21 24.00
C LYS A 4 -6.72 -6.55 22.51
N GLN A 5 -7.88 -7.06 22.12
CA GLN A 5 -8.18 -7.38 20.72
C GLN A 5 -8.24 -6.13 19.84
N GLN A 6 -8.80 -5.03 20.34
CA GLN A 6 -8.82 -3.75 19.61
C GLN A 6 -7.39 -3.20 19.37
N ILE A 7 -6.54 -3.23 20.40
CA ILE A 7 -5.14 -2.80 20.28
C ILE A 7 -4.38 -3.67 19.28
N GLN A 8 -4.57 -4.99 19.32
CA GLN A 8 -3.96 -5.91 18.36
C GLN A 8 -4.42 -5.59 16.93
N LYS A 9 -5.73 -5.37 16.73
CA LYS A 9 -6.29 -5.02 15.42
C LYS A 9 -5.73 -3.70 14.88
N LEU A 10 -5.61 -2.67 15.73
CA LEU A 10 -5.02 -1.38 15.32
C LEU A 10 -3.54 -1.51 14.96
N ARG A 11 -2.78 -2.29 15.75
CA ARG A 11 -1.36 -2.56 15.47
C ARG A 11 -1.17 -3.32 14.18
N ASP A 12 -1.94 -4.38 13.96
CA ASP A 12 -1.80 -5.25 12.79
C ASP A 12 -2.17 -4.50 11.49
N ASN A 13 -3.20 -3.65 11.53
CA ASN A 13 -3.55 -2.78 10.40
C ASN A 13 -2.50 -1.66 10.17
N ALA A 14 -1.88 -1.13 11.22
CA ALA A 14 -0.79 -0.16 11.08
C ALA A 14 0.45 -0.81 10.43
N GLU A 15 0.74 -2.06 10.78
CA GLU A 15 1.83 -2.83 10.17
C GLU A 15 1.55 -3.10 8.68
N LEU A 16 0.32 -3.46 8.30
CA LEU A 16 -0.07 -3.58 6.88
C LEU A 16 0.06 -2.24 6.13
N ALA A 17 -0.30 -1.11 6.75
CA ALA A 17 -0.15 0.20 6.14
C ALA A 17 1.33 0.57 5.92
N MET A 18 2.21 0.16 6.83
CA MET A 18 3.66 0.30 6.69
C MET A 18 4.20 -0.63 5.60
N ALA A 19 3.70 -1.87 5.52
CA ALA A 19 4.08 -2.83 4.48
C ALA A 19 3.74 -2.36 3.06
N ALA A 20 2.70 -1.52 2.89
CA ALA A 20 2.32 -0.95 1.59
C ALA A 20 3.45 -0.14 0.92
N TYR A 21 4.49 0.26 1.67
CA TYR A 21 5.66 0.95 1.13
C TYR A 21 6.71 0.00 0.52
N GLY A 22 6.53 -1.31 0.63
CA GLY A 22 7.39 -2.32 0.00
C GLY A 22 7.28 -2.35 -1.52
N TYR A 23 8.41 -2.39 -2.22
CA TYR A 23 8.47 -2.42 -3.69
C TYR A 23 8.43 -3.88 -4.17
N PHE A 24 7.31 -4.56 -3.95
CA PHE A 24 7.20 -6.02 -4.06
C PHE A 24 7.49 -6.57 -5.48
N HIS A 25 7.40 -5.74 -6.52
CA HIS A 25 7.80 -6.09 -7.89
C HIS A 25 9.31 -6.34 -8.06
N PHE A 26 10.12 -6.09 -7.02
CA PHE A 26 11.54 -6.46 -6.99
C PHE A 26 11.82 -7.82 -6.34
N ILE A 27 10.82 -8.50 -5.78
CA ILE A 27 11.00 -9.87 -5.29
C ILE A 27 11.50 -10.76 -6.42
N GLY A 28 12.54 -11.56 -6.15
CA GLY A 28 13.17 -12.42 -7.15
C GLY A 28 14.22 -11.73 -8.02
N LYS A 29 14.30 -10.40 -8.03
CA LYS A 29 15.39 -9.66 -8.69
C LYS A 29 16.69 -9.75 -7.87
N LYS A 30 17.79 -9.27 -8.44
CA LYS A 30 19.11 -9.27 -7.81
C LYS A 30 19.44 -7.91 -7.21
N PHE A 31 20.14 -7.91 -6.09
CA PHE A 31 20.82 -6.69 -5.62
C PHE A 31 21.92 -6.28 -6.61
N LYS A 32 22.22 -4.99 -6.70
CA LYS A 32 23.30 -4.47 -7.53
C LYS A 32 24.68 -4.85 -6.98
N ASP A 33 24.87 -4.64 -5.68
CA ASP A 33 26.19 -4.67 -5.05
C ASP A 33 26.33 -5.71 -3.92
N LYS A 34 25.27 -6.46 -3.59
CA LYS A 34 25.34 -7.51 -2.56
C LYS A 34 25.59 -8.88 -3.16
N LYS A 35 26.63 -9.56 -2.69
CA LYS A 35 27.07 -10.89 -3.15
C LYS A 35 27.09 -11.91 -2.02
N ASP A 36 26.95 -13.19 -2.36
CA ASP A 36 27.25 -14.32 -1.47
C ASP A 36 28.77 -14.55 -1.36
N GLU A 37 29.16 -15.52 -0.53
CA GLU A 37 30.56 -15.91 -0.31
C GLU A 37 31.24 -16.43 -1.59
N GLN A 38 30.45 -16.91 -2.55
CA GLN A 38 30.90 -17.39 -3.86
C GLN A 38 30.97 -16.27 -4.91
N GLY A 39 30.62 -15.03 -4.55
CA GLY A 39 30.67 -13.86 -5.42
C GLY A 39 29.45 -13.67 -6.33
N ASN A 40 28.38 -14.47 -6.17
CA ASN A 40 27.14 -14.32 -6.93
C ASN A 40 26.24 -13.27 -6.28
N LEU A 41 25.50 -12.51 -7.10
CA LEU A 41 24.57 -11.51 -6.57
C LEU A 41 23.44 -12.17 -5.78
N LEU A 42 23.15 -11.60 -4.62
CA LEU A 42 22.04 -12.02 -3.78
C LEU A 42 20.70 -11.70 -4.44
N THR A 43 19.72 -12.59 -4.24
CA THR A 43 18.34 -12.39 -4.67
C THR A 43 17.56 -11.65 -3.59
N ILE A 44 16.71 -10.71 -3.99
CA ILE A 44 15.79 -10.01 -3.12
C ILE A 44 14.67 -10.98 -2.73
N THR A 45 14.59 -11.29 -1.44
CA THR A 45 13.56 -12.18 -0.88
C THR A 45 12.32 -11.40 -0.49
N HIS A 46 11.23 -12.13 -0.18
CA HIS A 46 10.02 -11.54 0.40
C HIS A 46 10.36 -10.73 1.66
N THR A 47 11.07 -11.31 2.63
CA THR A 47 11.44 -10.59 3.86
C THR A 47 12.38 -9.42 3.60
N GLY A 48 13.33 -9.58 2.65
CA GLY A 48 14.31 -8.54 2.31
C GLY A 48 13.70 -7.27 1.74
N ILE A 49 12.50 -7.31 1.17
CA ILE A 49 11.85 -6.13 0.59
C ILE A 49 11.34 -5.14 1.65
N LEU A 50 10.98 -5.65 2.84
CA LEU A 50 10.49 -4.84 3.96
C LEU A 50 11.57 -4.61 5.02
N ASP A 51 12.62 -5.43 5.04
CA ASP A 51 13.67 -5.37 6.05
C ASP A 51 14.57 -4.12 5.87
N LEU A 52 14.63 -3.32 6.93
CA LEU A 52 15.39 -2.07 6.99
C LEU A 52 16.89 -2.24 6.76
N THR A 53 17.44 -3.43 6.97
CA THR A 53 18.87 -3.73 6.70
C THR A 53 19.20 -3.69 5.22
N TYR A 54 18.20 -3.78 4.36
CA TYR A 54 18.33 -3.63 2.91
C TYR A 54 17.81 -2.28 2.40
N LYS A 55 17.38 -1.36 3.28
CA LYS A 55 16.96 -0.01 2.89
C LYS A 55 18.10 0.72 2.17
N GLY A 56 17.79 1.40 1.06
CA GLY A 56 18.79 2.07 0.21
C GLY A 56 19.61 1.12 -0.67
N CYS A 57 19.42 -0.20 -0.55
CA CYS A 57 20.11 -1.13 -1.42
C CYS A 57 19.50 -1.08 -2.82
N LYS A 58 20.38 -0.94 -3.81
CA LYS A 58 20.02 -0.83 -5.21
C LYS A 58 19.67 -2.17 -5.82
N VAL A 59 18.64 -2.17 -6.66
CA VAL A 59 18.26 -3.33 -7.46
C VAL A 59 19.04 -3.32 -8.77
N LYS A 60 19.54 -4.47 -9.19
CA LYS A 60 20.26 -4.61 -10.46
C LYS A 60 19.28 -4.42 -11.62
N ASP A 61 19.61 -3.46 -12.47
CA ASP A 61 18.78 -2.96 -13.56
C ASP A 61 18.22 -4.07 -14.47
N THR A 62 16.93 -3.95 -14.78
CA THR A 62 16.22 -4.74 -15.78
C THR A 62 16.05 -4.01 -17.13
N GLY A 63 16.59 -2.80 -17.29
CA GLY A 63 16.76 -2.14 -18.59
C GLY A 63 16.50 -0.63 -18.70
N LEU A 64 16.37 0.15 -17.60
CA LEU A 64 16.07 1.59 -17.67
C LEU A 64 16.71 2.39 -16.53
N ILE A 65 17.94 2.89 -16.74
CA ILE A 65 18.61 4.16 -16.30
C ILE A 65 18.44 4.66 -14.84
N PHE A 66 17.72 3.97 -13.95
CA PHE A 66 17.59 4.33 -12.54
C PHE A 66 17.83 3.08 -11.68
N ASP A 67 18.83 3.14 -10.82
CA ASP A 67 18.97 2.17 -9.75
C ASP A 67 17.87 2.46 -8.72
N ASP A 68 16.76 1.72 -8.79
CA ASP A 68 15.75 1.79 -7.75
C ASP A 68 16.28 1.22 -6.43
N GLU A 69 15.96 1.91 -5.34
CA GLU A 69 16.38 1.55 -3.99
C GLU A 69 15.23 0.93 -3.20
N LEU A 70 15.54 -0.09 -2.39
CA LEU A 70 14.56 -0.66 -1.48
C LEU A 70 14.21 0.33 -0.36
N LYS A 71 12.92 0.35 0.03
CA LYS A 71 12.35 1.27 1.02
C LYS A 71 11.78 0.57 2.27
N GLY A 72 12.19 -0.66 2.54
CA GLY A 72 11.76 -1.40 3.72
C GLY A 72 12.12 -0.68 5.02
N ASP A 73 11.18 -0.61 5.97
CA ASP A 73 11.36 0.01 7.27
C ASP A 73 11.13 -0.97 8.45
N PHE A 74 10.89 -2.25 8.16
CA PHE A 74 10.64 -3.26 9.17
C PHE A 74 11.95 -3.71 9.80
N ALA A 75 11.94 -3.98 11.10
CA ALA A 75 13.03 -4.75 11.69
C ALA A 75 13.08 -6.15 11.05
N PRO A 76 14.26 -6.80 10.93
CA PRO A 76 14.38 -8.11 10.27
C PRO A 76 13.38 -9.16 10.78
N LEU A 77 13.23 -9.26 12.09
CA LEU A 77 12.28 -10.20 12.72
C LEU A 77 10.82 -9.80 12.48
N GLN A 78 10.54 -8.51 12.36
CA GLN A 78 9.21 -8.01 12.02
C GLN A 78 8.84 -8.42 10.60
N ALA A 79 9.74 -8.25 9.62
CA ALA A 79 9.53 -8.68 8.24
C ALA A 79 9.27 -10.19 8.14
N GLN A 80 10.06 -11.01 8.85
CA GLN A 80 9.84 -12.46 8.92
C GLN A 80 8.47 -12.82 9.51
N ARG A 81 8.09 -12.18 10.62
CA ARG A 81 6.77 -12.42 11.26
C ARG A 81 5.63 -11.98 10.36
N PHE A 82 5.77 -10.86 9.66
CA PHE A 82 4.78 -10.36 8.72
C PHE A 82 4.50 -11.39 7.62
N PHE A 83 5.52 -11.87 6.92
CA PHE A 83 5.36 -12.87 5.85
C PHE A 83 5.05 -14.29 6.37
N SER A 84 5.15 -14.55 7.67
CA SER A 84 4.62 -15.79 8.27
C SER A 84 3.10 -15.78 8.46
N ARG A 85 2.46 -14.63 8.23
CA ARG A 85 1.02 -14.41 8.39
C ARG A 85 0.36 -13.93 7.11
N TYR A 86 0.99 -13.00 6.39
CA TYR A 86 0.39 -12.35 5.25
C TYR A 86 0.98 -12.85 3.93
N ASP A 87 0.13 -13.42 3.09
CA ASP A 87 0.48 -13.72 1.70
C ASP A 87 0.22 -12.48 0.83
N LEU A 88 1.10 -12.22 -0.13
CA LEU A 88 0.91 -11.17 -1.12
C LEU A 88 0.17 -11.75 -2.32
N LEU A 89 -0.99 -11.19 -2.67
CA LEU A 89 -1.81 -11.69 -3.79
C LEU A 89 -1.59 -10.89 -5.06
N ILE A 90 -1.57 -9.57 -4.96
CA ILE A 90 -1.30 -8.67 -6.08
C ILE A 90 -0.66 -7.38 -5.58
N HIS A 91 0.24 -6.83 -6.37
CA HIS A 91 0.90 -5.55 -6.10
C HIS A 91 0.87 -4.70 -7.36
N GLN A 92 0.36 -3.48 -7.22
CA GLN A 92 0.48 -2.41 -8.19
C GLN A 92 1.72 -1.57 -7.81
N PRO A 93 2.80 -1.62 -8.62
CA PRO A 93 3.93 -0.71 -8.48
C PRO A 93 3.49 0.74 -8.69
N ASN A 94 4.40 1.68 -8.42
CA ASN A 94 4.15 3.09 -8.68
C ASN A 94 3.72 3.31 -10.13
N THR A 95 2.52 3.85 -10.31
CA THR A 95 2.15 4.48 -11.57
C THR A 95 2.92 5.80 -11.73
N GLU A 96 2.78 6.44 -12.89
CA GLU A 96 3.40 7.76 -13.15
C GLU A 96 2.92 8.82 -12.15
N SER A 97 1.65 8.75 -11.73
CA SER A 97 1.09 9.66 -10.71
C SER A 97 1.57 9.35 -9.28
N GLY A 98 2.13 8.16 -9.06
CA GLY A 98 2.64 7.68 -7.78
C GLY A 98 1.69 6.74 -7.02
N PHE A 99 0.56 6.35 -7.60
CA PHE A 99 -0.37 5.39 -7.00
C PHE A 99 0.30 4.02 -6.84
N SER A 100 0.10 3.39 -5.69
CA SER A 100 0.54 2.02 -5.43
C SER A 100 -0.34 1.38 -4.36
N ALA A 101 -0.70 0.13 -4.59
CA ALA A 101 -1.52 -0.64 -3.66
C ALA A 101 -1.12 -2.11 -3.69
N THR A 102 -1.35 -2.81 -2.58
CA THR A 102 -1.06 -4.24 -2.44
C THR A 102 -2.21 -4.94 -1.74
N LEU A 103 -2.70 -6.04 -2.31
CA LEU A 103 -3.67 -6.92 -1.65
C LEU A 103 -2.94 -8.00 -0.87
N PHE A 104 -3.15 -8.02 0.44
CA PHE A 104 -2.65 -9.06 1.33
C PHE A 104 -3.77 -10.02 1.72
N LYS A 105 -3.40 -11.28 1.93
CA LYS A 105 -4.23 -12.31 2.54
C LYS A 105 -3.71 -12.64 3.93
N ASP A 106 -4.52 -12.47 4.96
CA ASP A 106 -4.19 -12.90 6.32
C ASP A 106 -4.52 -14.38 6.52
N THR A 107 -3.49 -15.21 6.58
CA THR A 107 -3.61 -16.67 6.81
C THR A 107 -4.13 -17.04 8.21
N LYS A 108 -4.27 -16.06 9.10
CA LYS A 108 -4.73 -16.22 10.48
C LYS A 108 -5.99 -15.39 10.78
N ALA A 109 -6.71 -14.94 9.75
CA ALA A 109 -7.93 -14.18 9.93
C ALA A 109 -9.02 -14.99 10.68
N ASP A 110 -9.74 -14.29 11.56
CA ASP A 110 -10.83 -14.87 12.34
C ASP A 110 -12.14 -15.00 11.54
N SER A 111 -12.22 -14.39 10.34
CA SER A 111 -13.37 -14.45 9.45
C SER A 111 -12.97 -14.30 7.98
N LYS A 112 -13.80 -14.80 7.07
CA LYS A 112 -13.61 -14.63 5.62
C LYS A 112 -13.58 -13.16 5.18
N ASP A 113 -14.39 -12.31 5.83
CA ASP A 113 -14.47 -10.88 5.48
C ASP A 113 -13.26 -10.07 5.97
N SER A 114 -12.47 -10.61 6.91
CA SER A 114 -11.23 -10.00 7.39
C SER A 114 -9.96 -10.62 6.79
N GLU A 115 -10.12 -11.64 5.94
CA GLU A 115 -9.04 -12.42 5.34
C GLU A 115 -8.25 -11.61 4.30
N TYR A 116 -8.85 -10.57 3.70
CA TYR A 116 -8.25 -9.82 2.61
C TYR A 116 -8.18 -8.34 2.93
N THR A 117 -7.00 -7.75 2.77
CA THR A 117 -6.76 -6.32 3.04
C THR A 117 -6.03 -5.66 1.88
N LEU A 118 -6.68 -4.69 1.26
CA LEU A 118 -6.05 -3.79 0.28
C LEU A 118 -5.34 -2.67 1.04
N ALA A 119 -4.01 -2.63 0.93
CA ALA A 119 -3.19 -1.59 1.53
C ALA A 119 -2.73 -0.59 0.47
N ILE A 120 -3.16 0.66 0.60
CA ILE A 120 -2.83 1.76 -0.32
C ILE A 120 -1.70 2.58 0.28
N ARG A 121 -0.61 2.72 -0.47
CA ARG A 121 0.56 3.47 -0.04
C ARG A 121 0.29 4.97 -0.10
N GLY A 122 0.81 5.71 0.86
CA GLY A 122 0.88 7.17 0.75
C GLY A 122 2.03 7.63 -0.15
N THR A 123 1.87 8.80 -0.75
CA THR A 123 2.97 9.59 -1.31
C THR A 123 3.26 10.77 -0.39
N GLU A 124 4.50 11.29 -0.44
CA GLU A 124 4.87 12.46 0.34
C GLU A 124 4.12 13.70 -0.15
N PHE A 125 3.09 14.09 0.60
CA PHE A 125 2.44 15.39 0.54
C PHE A 125 2.37 15.95 1.95
N LYS A 126 2.57 17.27 2.10
CA LYS A 126 2.36 17.90 3.41
C LYS A 126 0.87 17.90 3.71
N LEU A 127 0.48 17.63 4.96
CA LEU A 127 -0.93 17.61 5.36
C LEU A 127 -1.66 18.93 5.01
N GLU A 128 -0.96 20.06 5.05
CA GLU A 128 -1.50 21.35 4.63
C GLU A 128 -1.77 21.42 3.12
N GLN A 129 -0.93 20.80 2.27
CA GLN A 129 -1.20 20.68 0.83
C GLN A 129 -2.45 19.85 0.56
N ILE A 130 -2.71 18.81 1.36
CA ILE A 130 -3.92 17.99 1.22
C ILE A 130 -5.17 18.78 1.64
N LYS A 131 -5.08 19.63 2.67
CA LYS A 131 -6.18 20.54 3.04
C LYS A 131 -6.42 21.59 1.97
N ASP A 132 -5.36 22.16 1.40
CA ASP A 132 -5.45 23.12 0.30
C ASP A 132 -6.07 22.46 -0.93
N ILE A 133 -5.72 21.23 -1.26
CA ILE A 133 -6.38 20.41 -2.30
C ILE A 133 -7.89 20.31 -2.07
N ILE A 134 -8.32 19.97 -0.85
CA ILE A 134 -9.75 19.83 -0.52
C ILE A 134 -10.48 21.17 -0.64
N ASN A 135 -9.85 22.27 -0.22
CA ASN A 135 -10.45 23.61 -0.29
C ASN A 135 -10.45 24.18 -1.73
N ASP A 136 -9.39 23.95 -2.50
CA ASP A 136 -9.22 24.46 -3.86
C ASP A 136 -10.07 23.70 -4.90
N TYR A 137 -10.43 22.44 -4.63
CA TYR A 137 -11.43 21.71 -5.43
C TYR A 137 -12.76 22.48 -5.50
N TYR A 138 -13.14 23.20 -4.44
CA TYR A 138 -14.33 24.06 -4.43
C TYR A 138 -14.12 25.42 -5.12
N ILE A 139 -12.87 25.82 -5.45
CA ILE A 139 -12.52 27.17 -5.93
C ILE A 139 -11.95 27.18 -7.36
N GLY A 140 -11.68 26.03 -7.98
CA GLY A 140 -11.40 25.94 -9.43
C GLY A 140 -10.04 26.51 -9.84
N THR A 141 -9.02 26.39 -9.00
CA THR A 141 -7.64 26.82 -9.28
C THR A 141 -6.81 25.68 -9.88
N ASN A 142 -6.12 25.95 -10.99
CA ASN A 142 -5.24 24.99 -11.68
C ASN A 142 -3.88 24.85 -10.95
N ASN A 143 -3.83 23.97 -9.95
CA ASN A 143 -2.59 23.67 -9.22
C ASN A 143 -2.04 22.29 -9.67
N SER A 144 -0.77 22.22 -10.03
CA SER A 144 -0.12 20.96 -10.48
C SER A 144 -0.19 19.80 -9.47
N ASP A 145 -0.27 20.09 -8.17
CA ASP A 145 -0.44 19.09 -7.11
C ASP A 145 -1.86 18.47 -7.06
N MET A 146 -2.89 19.23 -7.44
CA MET A 146 -4.27 18.73 -7.56
C MET A 146 -4.38 17.66 -8.64
N ASN A 147 -3.72 17.90 -9.79
CA ASN A 147 -3.68 16.92 -10.88
C ASN A 147 -3.13 15.59 -10.39
N ARG A 148 -2.09 15.59 -9.55
CA ARG A 148 -1.47 14.35 -9.08
C ARG A 148 -2.34 13.53 -8.13
N VAL A 149 -3.13 14.17 -7.25
CA VAL A 149 -4.10 13.43 -6.39
C VAL A 149 -5.25 12.88 -7.22
N ILE A 150 -5.76 13.66 -8.17
CA ILE A 150 -6.83 13.24 -9.08
C ILE A 150 -6.34 12.09 -9.98
N GLU A 151 -5.13 12.17 -10.51
CA GLU A 151 -4.49 11.12 -11.31
C GLU A 151 -4.30 9.84 -10.48
N GLN A 152 -3.81 9.93 -9.23
CA GLN A 152 -3.72 8.76 -8.35
C GLN A 152 -5.09 8.14 -8.04
N TYR A 153 -6.13 8.96 -7.92
CA TYR A 153 -7.50 8.47 -7.78
C TYR A 153 -7.97 7.74 -9.04
N PHE A 154 -7.73 8.28 -10.24
CA PHE A 154 -8.06 7.59 -11.49
C PHE A 154 -7.25 6.30 -11.67
N ASP A 155 -5.95 6.30 -11.37
CA ASP A 155 -5.11 5.10 -11.39
C ASP A 155 -5.62 4.03 -10.41
N MET A 156 -6.15 4.44 -9.26
CA MET A 156 -6.80 3.54 -8.31
C MET A 156 -8.08 2.90 -8.89
N LEU A 157 -8.93 3.68 -9.56
CA LEU A 157 -10.13 3.17 -10.23
C LEU A 157 -9.77 2.20 -11.36
N LEU A 158 -8.76 2.54 -12.18
CA LEU A 158 -8.25 1.68 -13.25
C LEU A 158 -7.69 0.37 -12.69
N PHE A 159 -6.84 0.44 -11.67
CA PHE A 159 -6.32 -0.74 -10.98
C PHE A 159 -7.45 -1.62 -10.44
N TYR A 160 -8.50 -1.01 -9.88
CA TYR A 160 -9.64 -1.77 -9.40
C TYR A 160 -10.36 -2.50 -10.54
N GLU A 161 -10.79 -1.78 -11.57
CA GLU A 161 -11.62 -2.35 -12.64
C GLU A 161 -10.84 -3.38 -13.47
N GLU A 162 -9.58 -3.13 -13.78
CA GLU A 162 -8.79 -3.97 -14.69
C GLU A 162 -8.07 -5.11 -13.98
N THR A 163 -7.72 -4.96 -12.70
CA THR A 163 -6.86 -5.93 -11.99
C THR A 163 -7.52 -6.51 -10.74
N LEU A 164 -7.92 -5.66 -9.79
CA LEU A 164 -8.39 -6.16 -8.49
C LEU A 164 -9.75 -6.87 -8.62
N LYS A 165 -10.70 -6.28 -9.32
CA LYS A 165 -12.07 -6.81 -9.46
C LYS A 165 -12.09 -8.19 -10.13
N PRO A 166 -11.41 -8.45 -11.26
CA PRO A 166 -11.29 -9.79 -11.82
C PRO A 166 -10.69 -10.80 -10.83
N LEU A 167 -9.64 -10.42 -10.10
CA LEU A 167 -8.99 -11.27 -9.10
C LEU A 167 -9.94 -11.63 -7.95
N LEU A 168 -10.70 -10.66 -7.43
CA LEU A 168 -11.69 -10.88 -6.38
C LEU A 168 -12.79 -11.84 -6.86
N GLN A 169 -13.26 -11.66 -8.09
CA GLN A 169 -14.27 -12.54 -8.70
C GLN A 169 -13.76 -13.97 -8.89
N GLU A 170 -12.56 -14.13 -9.45
CA GLU A 170 -11.91 -15.44 -9.65
C GLU A 170 -11.77 -16.20 -8.32
N LYS A 171 -11.38 -15.49 -7.25
CA LYS A 171 -11.17 -16.08 -5.93
C LYS A 171 -12.44 -16.17 -5.07
N GLY A 172 -13.58 -15.68 -5.56
CA GLY A 172 -14.85 -15.66 -4.81
C GLY A 172 -14.81 -14.78 -3.55
N ILE A 173 -14.01 -13.71 -3.58
CA ILE A 173 -13.85 -12.77 -2.46
C ILE A 173 -14.95 -11.72 -2.57
N ALA A 174 -15.88 -11.72 -1.60
CA ALA A 174 -17.01 -10.80 -1.59
C ALA A 174 -16.67 -9.43 -0.98
N LYS A 175 -15.83 -9.41 0.06
CA LYS A 175 -15.47 -8.20 0.80
C LYS A 175 -13.99 -8.17 1.15
N ILE A 176 -13.47 -6.96 1.26
CA ILE A 176 -12.09 -6.68 1.65
C ILE A 176 -12.06 -5.57 2.71
N ASN A 177 -11.03 -5.58 3.55
CA ASN A 177 -10.63 -4.39 4.30
C ASN A 177 -9.83 -3.48 3.38
N VAL A 178 -9.91 -2.17 3.63
CA VAL A 178 -9.10 -1.18 2.92
C VAL A 178 -8.36 -0.33 3.93
N ILE A 179 -7.06 -0.20 3.74
CA ILE A 179 -6.21 0.56 4.66
C ILE A 179 -5.31 1.53 3.92
N GLY A 180 -4.94 2.61 4.58
CA GLY A 180 -3.95 3.53 4.03
C GLY A 180 -3.37 4.50 5.03
N HIS A 181 -2.18 5.01 4.70
CA HIS A 181 -1.47 6.02 5.48
C HIS A 181 -1.28 7.30 4.64
N SER A 182 -1.38 8.48 5.28
CA SER A 182 -1.22 9.78 4.61
C SER A 182 -2.21 9.92 3.43
N LEU A 183 -1.75 10.25 2.22
CA LEU A 183 -2.59 10.27 1.01
C LEU A 183 -3.23 8.91 0.72
N GLY A 184 -2.55 7.79 1.02
CA GLY A 184 -3.13 6.46 0.86
C GLY A 184 -4.36 6.25 1.75
N GLY A 185 -4.41 6.90 2.92
CA GLY A 185 -5.60 6.90 3.78
C GLY A 185 -6.76 7.73 3.21
N TYR A 186 -6.46 8.76 2.41
CA TYR A 186 -7.47 9.53 1.70
C TYR A 186 -8.03 8.72 0.52
N LEU A 187 -7.15 8.11 -0.28
CA LEU A 187 -7.54 7.19 -1.34
C LEU A 187 -8.32 5.98 -0.80
N ALA A 188 -8.01 5.47 0.39
CA ALA A 188 -8.77 4.40 1.04
C ALA A 188 -10.22 4.81 1.35
N GLN A 189 -10.45 6.07 1.76
CA GLN A 189 -11.80 6.61 1.96
C GLN A 189 -12.54 6.72 0.63
N LEU A 190 -11.89 7.32 -0.38
CA LEU A 190 -12.46 7.44 -1.73
C LEU A 190 -12.79 6.08 -2.35
N PHE A 191 -11.90 5.09 -2.20
CA PHE A 191 -12.15 3.71 -2.65
C PHE A 191 -13.40 3.12 -2.00
N ALA A 192 -13.56 3.33 -0.69
CA ALA A 192 -14.72 2.83 0.03
C ALA A 192 -16.03 3.51 -0.38
N LEU A 193 -15.97 4.81 -0.74
CA LEU A 193 -17.12 5.54 -1.26
C LEU A 193 -17.46 5.14 -2.70
N SER A 194 -16.47 4.86 -3.53
CA SER A 194 -16.66 4.44 -4.92
C SER A 194 -17.16 3.00 -5.03
N TYR A 195 -16.76 2.12 -4.10
CA TYR A 195 -17.08 0.69 -4.14
C TYR A 195 -17.64 0.15 -2.81
N PRO A 196 -18.71 0.74 -2.24
CA PRO A 196 -19.16 0.43 -0.88
C PRO A 196 -19.64 -1.02 -0.68
N SER A 197 -20.08 -1.69 -1.75
CA SER A 197 -20.61 -3.07 -1.68
C SER A 197 -19.55 -4.12 -1.35
N ILE A 198 -18.27 -3.83 -1.60
CA ILE A 198 -17.14 -4.76 -1.37
C ILE A 198 -16.34 -4.43 -0.10
N ILE A 199 -16.77 -3.44 0.68
CA ILE A 199 -16.02 -3.00 1.86
C ILE A 199 -16.49 -3.75 3.09
N ASN A 200 -15.54 -4.31 3.83
CA ASN A 200 -15.76 -4.79 5.19
C ASN A 200 -15.45 -3.70 6.22
N GLU A 201 -14.21 -3.20 6.24
CA GLU A 201 -13.74 -2.18 7.16
C GLU A 201 -12.72 -1.25 6.50
N VAL A 202 -12.61 -0.02 7.01
CA VAL A 202 -11.66 0.99 6.53
C VAL A 202 -10.77 1.43 7.69
N TYR A 203 -9.44 1.40 7.52
CA TYR A 203 -8.47 1.92 8.50
C TYR A 203 -7.58 2.97 7.86
N THR A 204 -7.57 4.17 8.44
CA THR A 204 -6.74 5.26 7.94
C THR A 204 -5.82 5.79 9.04
N TYR A 205 -4.58 6.06 8.66
CA TYR A 205 -3.54 6.52 9.57
C TYR A 205 -2.98 7.85 9.07
N ASN A 206 -2.95 8.86 9.94
CA ASN A 206 -2.39 10.19 9.66
C ASN A 206 -2.94 10.82 8.35
N THR A 207 -4.25 10.73 8.14
CA THR A 207 -4.93 11.23 6.93
C THR A 207 -5.84 12.42 7.22
N SER A 208 -6.14 13.22 6.21
CA SER A 208 -7.22 14.21 6.25
C SER A 208 -8.57 13.51 6.06
N LEU A 209 -9.58 13.92 6.84
CA LEU A 209 -10.94 13.39 6.74
C LEU A 209 -11.67 14.04 5.57
N GLU A 210 -12.31 13.23 4.73
CA GLU A 210 -13.20 13.73 3.66
C GLU A 210 -14.53 14.27 4.23
N SER A 211 -14.90 13.86 5.45
CA SER A 211 -16.23 14.10 6.04
C SER A 211 -16.49 15.49 6.63
N ARG A 212 -15.88 16.57 6.11
CA ARG A 212 -16.06 17.94 6.66
C ARG A 212 -16.97 18.86 5.84
N SER A 213 -17.94 18.32 5.09
CA SER A 213 -19.01 19.11 4.48
C SER A 213 -20.43 18.63 4.83
N VAL A 214 -20.72 18.42 6.12
CA VAL A 214 -22.12 18.43 6.59
C VAL A 214 -22.15 18.83 8.06
N ALA A 215 -22.16 20.14 8.31
CA ALA A 215 -22.79 20.77 9.47
C ALA A 215 -23.16 22.20 9.08
#